data_AF-A0A0Q4TW44-F1
#
_entry.id   AF-A0A0Q4TW44-F1
#
_cell.length_a   1.000
_cell.length_b   1.000
_cell.length_c   1.000
_cell.angle_alpha   90.00
_cell.angle_beta   90.00
_cell.angle_gamma   90.00
#
_symmetry.space_group_name_H-M   'P 1'
#
loop_
_entity.id
_entity.type
_entity.pdbx_description
1 polymer ?
#
loop_
_entity_poly.entity_id
_entity_poly.type
_entity_poly.pdbx_seq_one_letter_code
_entity_poly.pdbx_strand_id
1 'polypeptide(L)'
;MKQTKDQQVKRVVTGMALGVLAQGVEAVTSGKMALESAFNHAWRSWPQTYQFPSIGGHDPGNLFWIGMGKSERRQGVVAAWESGRWAAPYVAYPGWSVDEALDLYADSELSAEDWRQLGALFVEYFKPEEVRRA
;
A
#
# COMPACT_ATOMS: atom_id res chain seq x y z
N MET A 1 21.34 3.19 -10.04
CA MET A 1 21.42 3.76 -8.67
C MET A 1 20.43 3.00 -7.81
N LYS A 2 20.82 2.51 -6.62
CA LYS A 2 19.91 1.77 -5.74
C LYS A 2 18.90 2.74 -5.12
N GLN A 3 17.61 2.41 -5.12
CA GLN A 3 16.57 3.25 -4.51
C GLN A 3 16.87 3.49 -3.03
N THR A 4 16.69 4.73 -2.56
CA THR A 4 16.80 5.05 -1.14
C THR A 4 15.68 4.39 -0.33
N LYS A 5 15.83 4.31 1.00
CA LYS A 5 14.79 3.78 1.88
C LYS A 5 13.47 4.53 1.73
N ASP A 6 13.49 5.86 1.65
CA ASP A 6 12.26 6.65 1.48
C ASP A 6 11.60 6.41 0.12
N GLN A 7 12.39 6.22 -0.94
CA GLN A 7 11.88 5.85 -2.27
C GLN A 7 11.22 4.46 -2.27
N GLN A 8 11.84 3.48 -1.63
CA GLN A 8 11.25 2.14 -1.47
C GLN A 8 9.95 2.18 -0.65
N VAL A 9 9.95 2.90 0.48
CA VAL A 9 8.74 3.09 1.30
C VAL A 9 7.65 3.81 0.51
N LYS A 10 8.00 4.85 -0.25
CA LYS A 10 7.07 5.52 -1.16
C LYS A 10 6.47 4.53 -2.16
N ARG A 11 7.32 3.68 -2.74
CA ARG A 11 6.89 2.70 -3.73
C ARG A 11 5.88 1.72 -3.12
N VAL A 12 6.24 1.10 -2.01
CA VAL A 12 5.35 0.15 -1.33
C VAL A 12 4.04 0.78 -0.85
N VAL A 13 4.08 1.99 -0.26
CA VAL A 13 2.86 2.66 0.21
C VAL A 13 1.90 2.98 -0.93
N THR A 14 2.43 3.41 -2.08
CA THR A 14 1.65 3.73 -3.29
C THR A 14 1.07 2.45 -3.89
N GLY A 15 1.89 1.42 -4.08
CA GLY A 15 1.45 0.13 -4.63
C GLY A 15 0.46 -0.59 -3.72
N MET A 16 0.63 -0.52 -2.40
CA MET A 16 -0.35 -1.03 -1.44
C MET A 16 -1.70 -0.30 -1.55
N ALA A 17 -1.71 1.03 -1.75
CA ALA A 17 -2.96 1.76 -1.94
C ALA A 17 -3.75 1.22 -3.14
N LEU A 18 -3.07 1.05 -4.28
CA LEU A 18 -3.66 0.47 -5.49
C LEU A 18 -4.10 -0.98 -5.29
N GLY A 19 -3.26 -1.79 -4.64
CA GLY A 19 -3.57 -3.18 -4.33
C GLY A 19 -4.84 -3.33 -3.49
N VAL A 20 -5.02 -2.48 -2.48
CA VAL A 20 -6.21 -2.47 -1.61
C VAL A 20 -7.45 -2.03 -2.39
N LEU A 21 -7.34 -0.96 -3.19
CA LEU A 21 -8.43 -0.50 -4.05
C LEU A 21 -8.88 -1.58 -5.04
N ALA A 22 -7.94 -2.37 -5.57
CA ALA A 22 -8.23 -3.47 -6.49
C ALA A 22 -9.02 -4.62 -5.81
N GLN A 23 -9.05 -4.68 -4.47
CA GLN A 23 -9.90 -5.60 -3.71
C GLN A 23 -11.33 -5.06 -3.49
N GLY A 24 -11.68 -3.91 -4.10
CA GLY A 24 -12.95 -3.23 -3.85
C GLY A 24 -13.06 -2.63 -2.44
N VAL A 25 -11.92 -2.40 -1.77
CA VAL A 25 -11.87 -1.82 -0.43
C VAL A 25 -11.66 -0.31 -0.53
N GLU A 26 -12.61 0.44 -0.01
CA GLU A 26 -12.59 1.91 0.01
C GLU A 26 -11.80 2.45 1.21
N ALA A 27 -11.77 1.72 2.33
CA ALA A 27 -11.00 2.10 3.50
C ALA A 27 -10.79 0.94 4.48
N VAL A 28 -9.77 1.06 5.31
CA VAL A 28 -9.51 0.20 6.48
C VAL A 28 -9.42 1.02 7.76
N THR A 29 -9.46 0.37 8.92
CA THR A 29 -9.29 1.02 10.22
C THR A 29 -8.03 1.91 10.25
N SER A 30 -8.11 3.07 10.92
CA SER A 30 -6.98 3.98 11.13
C SER A 30 -6.10 3.59 12.33
N GLY A 31 -6.45 2.50 13.03
CA GLY A 31 -5.73 2.04 14.21
C GLY A 31 -4.30 1.62 13.86
N LYS A 32 -3.32 2.39 14.35
CA LYS A 32 -1.88 2.15 14.10
C LYS A 32 -1.47 0.69 14.28
N MET A 33 -1.78 0.09 15.42
CA MET A 33 -1.38 -1.30 15.71
C MET A 33 -1.97 -2.31 14.71
N ALA A 34 -3.21 -2.09 14.27
CA ALA A 34 -3.86 -2.95 13.28
C ALA A 34 -3.18 -2.81 11.92
N LEU A 35 -2.91 -1.57 11.48
CA LEU A 35 -2.22 -1.28 10.22
C LEU A 35 -0.79 -1.85 10.18
N GLU A 36 -0.01 -1.67 11.24
CA GLU A 36 1.35 -2.22 11.32
C GLU A 36 1.34 -3.74 11.31
N SER A 37 0.39 -4.37 12.03
CA SER A 37 0.28 -5.83 12.09
C SER A 37 -0.16 -6.42 10.75
N ALA A 38 -1.17 -5.83 10.10
CA ALA A 38 -1.63 -6.21 8.77
C ALA A 38 -0.52 -6.07 7.73
N PHE A 39 0.23 -4.96 7.77
CA PHE A 39 1.38 -4.78 6.88
C PHE A 39 2.48 -5.82 7.14
N ASN A 40 2.83 -6.05 8.41
CA ASN A 40 3.83 -7.06 8.77
C ASN A 40 3.40 -8.47 8.34
N HIS A 41 2.11 -8.79 8.43
CA HIS A 41 1.55 -10.05 7.94
C HIS A 41 1.70 -10.16 6.41
N ALA A 42 1.22 -9.15 5.67
CA ALA A 42 1.31 -9.12 4.22
C ALA A 42 2.75 -9.16 3.72
N TRP A 43 3.64 -8.39 4.35
CA TRP A 43 5.06 -8.32 4.00
C TRP A 43 5.76 -9.68 4.13
N ARG A 44 5.49 -10.44 5.20
CA ARG A 44 6.10 -11.78 5.37
C ARG A 44 5.60 -12.80 4.35
N SER A 45 4.39 -12.61 3.85
CA SER A 45 3.74 -13.54 2.92
C SER A 45 3.94 -13.16 1.45
N TRP A 46 4.37 -11.92 1.18
CA TRP A 46 4.53 -11.42 -0.18
C TRP A 46 5.88 -11.84 -0.79
N PRO A 47 5.88 -12.54 -1.95
CA PRO A 47 7.13 -13.04 -2.55
C PRO A 47 8.11 -11.96 -2.97
N GLN A 48 7.63 -10.74 -3.27
CA GLN A 48 8.46 -9.69 -3.88
C GLN A 48 9.23 -8.82 -2.89
N THR A 49 9.27 -9.18 -1.61
CA THR A 49 9.98 -8.38 -0.58
C THR A 49 11.47 -8.20 -0.86
N TYR A 50 12.10 -9.12 -1.60
CA TYR A 50 13.51 -9.02 -1.99
C TYR A 50 13.81 -7.79 -2.87
N GLN A 51 12.79 -7.24 -3.55
CA GLN A 51 12.89 -6.00 -4.33
C GLN A 51 13.07 -4.76 -3.44
N PHE A 52 12.79 -4.88 -2.13
CA PHE A 52 12.79 -3.79 -1.17
C PHE A 52 13.73 -4.06 0.03
N PRO A 53 15.03 -4.22 -0.21
CA PRO A 53 15.98 -4.62 0.82
C PRO A 53 16.13 -3.60 1.97
N SER A 54 15.69 -2.35 1.78
CA SER A 54 15.73 -1.32 2.84
C SER A 54 14.51 -1.33 3.75
N ILE A 55 13.50 -2.16 3.46
CA ILE A 55 12.27 -2.32 4.25
C ILE A 55 12.31 -3.62 5.07
N GLY A 56 12.91 -4.70 4.56
CA GLY A 56 12.95 -6.04 5.18
C GLY A 56 13.78 -6.19 6.48
N GLY A 57 14.04 -5.10 7.21
CA GLY A 57 14.78 -5.09 8.48
C GLY A 57 13.86 -5.05 9.70
N HIS A 58 14.31 -4.37 10.77
CA HIS A 58 13.53 -4.20 12.00
C HIS A 58 12.30 -3.31 11.74
N ASP A 59 11.12 -3.89 11.94
CA ASP A 59 9.81 -3.23 11.95
C ASP A 59 9.33 -2.59 10.62
N PRO A 60 9.02 -3.42 9.59
CA PRO A 60 8.44 -2.96 8.33
C PRO A 60 7.10 -2.23 8.52
N GLY A 61 6.28 -2.67 9.49
CA GLY A 61 5.00 -2.05 9.85
C GLY A 61 5.13 -0.58 10.19
N ASN A 62 6.03 -0.22 11.10
CA ASN A 62 6.21 1.19 11.48
C ASN A 62 6.72 2.06 10.32
N LEU A 63 7.55 1.50 9.41
CA LEU A 63 7.95 2.21 8.19
C LEU A 63 6.76 2.47 7.26
N PHE A 64 5.88 1.49 7.10
CA PHE A 64 4.65 1.63 6.33
C PHE A 64 3.75 2.70 6.94
N TRP A 65 3.49 2.65 8.25
CA TRP A 65 2.68 3.64 8.97
C TRP A 65 3.22 5.07 8.79
N ILE A 66 4.53 5.29 9.00
CA ILE A 66 5.16 6.59 8.77
C ILE A 66 5.04 7.01 7.30
N GLY A 67 5.16 6.05 6.38
CA GLY A 67 5.01 6.28 4.95
C GLY A 67 3.60 6.69 4.54
N MET A 68 2.56 6.06 5.12
CA MET A 68 1.16 6.42 4.94
C MET A 68 0.90 7.85 5.39
N GLY A 69 1.38 8.22 6.59
CA GLY A 69 1.20 9.58 7.14
C GLY A 69 1.86 10.69 6.30
N LYS A 70 2.83 10.34 5.45
CA LYS A 70 3.43 11.25 4.46
C LYS A 70 2.74 11.21 3.09
N SER A 71 1.93 10.19 2.83
CA SER A 71 1.48 9.84 1.48
C SER A 71 0.61 10.92 0.86
N GLU A 72 -0.34 11.48 1.62
CA GLU A 72 -1.27 12.51 1.16
C GLU A 72 -0.56 13.77 0.63
N ARG A 73 0.60 14.12 1.21
CA ARG A 73 1.37 15.31 0.84
C ARG A 73 2.31 15.09 -0.34
N ARG A 74 2.47 13.85 -0.83
CA ARG A 74 3.39 13.54 -1.91
C ARG A 74 2.81 13.99 -3.25
N GLN A 75 3.59 14.74 -4.00
CA GLN A 75 3.29 15.12 -5.38
C GLN A 75 3.78 14.04 -6.36
N GLY A 76 3.10 13.90 -7.49
CA GLY A 76 3.49 12.97 -8.56
C GLY A 76 3.46 11.51 -8.12
N VAL A 77 2.41 11.11 -7.41
CA VAL A 77 2.10 9.70 -7.11
C VAL A 77 0.82 9.31 -7.85
N VAL A 78 0.71 8.04 -8.24
CA VAL A 78 -0.49 7.48 -8.90
C VAL A 78 -1.62 7.21 -7.91
N ALA A 79 -1.27 6.96 -6.64
CA ALA A 79 -2.19 6.69 -5.55
C ALA A 79 -1.58 7.13 -4.22
N ALA A 80 -2.44 7.35 -3.23
CA ALA A 80 -2.03 7.74 -1.90
C ALA A 80 -3.07 7.28 -0.86
N TRP A 81 -2.80 7.61 0.39
CA TRP A 81 -3.67 7.33 1.52
C TRP A 81 -4.11 8.65 2.14
N GLU A 82 -5.42 8.79 2.34
CA GLU A 82 -6.00 9.80 3.21
C GLU A 82 -6.11 9.22 4.61
N SER A 83 -5.59 9.94 5.60
CA SER A 83 -5.63 9.53 7.01
C SER A 83 -6.65 10.38 7.76
N GLY A 84 -7.76 9.77 8.16
CA GLY A 84 -8.77 10.40 9.00
C GLY A 84 -9.35 9.43 10.02
N ARG A 85 -10.69 9.39 10.13
CA ARG A 85 -11.35 8.35 10.93
C ARG A 85 -11.04 6.95 10.40
N TRP A 86 -10.85 6.84 9.09
CA TRP A 86 -10.43 5.64 8.38
C TRP A 86 -9.13 5.94 7.61
N ALA A 87 -8.36 4.90 7.31
CA ALA A 87 -7.29 4.99 6.35
C ALA A 87 -7.85 4.60 4.97
N ALA A 88 -8.05 5.60 4.12
CA ALA A 88 -8.69 5.43 2.81
C ALA A 88 -7.64 5.58 1.69
N PRO A 89 -7.36 4.51 0.91
CA PRO A 89 -6.56 4.66 -0.29
C PRO A 89 -7.38 5.38 -1.37
N TYR A 90 -6.69 6.12 -2.26
CA TYR A 90 -7.33 6.75 -3.41
C TYR A 90 -6.37 6.82 -4.61
N VAL A 91 -6.93 6.80 -5.82
CA VAL A 91 -6.20 7.11 -7.05
C VAL A 91 -6.04 8.62 -7.14
N ALA A 92 -4.80 9.09 -7.32
CA ALA A 92 -4.48 10.52 -7.28
C ALA A 92 -4.75 11.23 -8.62
N TYR A 93 -4.88 10.49 -9.72
CA TYR A 93 -5.26 11.02 -11.03
C TYR A 93 -6.78 11.03 -11.18
N PRO A 94 -7.44 12.20 -11.27
CA PRO A 94 -8.88 12.27 -11.40
C PRO A 94 -9.37 11.56 -12.67
N GLY A 95 -10.44 10.75 -12.52
CA GLY A 95 -11.07 10.04 -13.64
C GLY A 95 -10.37 8.74 -14.07
N TRP A 96 -9.24 8.39 -13.46
CA TRP A 96 -8.56 7.12 -13.73
C TRP A 96 -9.17 6.00 -12.90
N SER A 97 -9.31 4.83 -13.53
CA SER A 97 -9.62 3.58 -12.86
C SER A 97 -8.40 3.05 -12.07
N VAL A 98 -8.67 2.14 -11.14
CA VAL A 98 -7.61 1.44 -10.39
C VAL A 98 -6.71 0.64 -11.33
N ASP A 99 -7.28 0.03 -12.37
CA ASP A 99 -6.55 -0.78 -13.34
C ASP A 99 -5.60 0.06 -14.19
N GLU A 100 -6.05 1.21 -14.71
CA GLU A 100 -5.17 2.14 -15.43
C GLU A 100 -4.03 2.66 -14.54
N ALA A 101 -4.33 2.93 -13.26
CA ALA A 101 -3.33 3.37 -12.31
C ALA A 101 -2.32 2.25 -11.97
N LEU A 102 -2.78 1.00 -11.86
CA LEU A 102 -1.93 -0.18 -11.67
C LEU A 102 -1.04 -0.44 -12.88
N ASP A 103 -1.58 -0.37 -14.10
CA ASP A 103 -0.83 -0.58 -15.34
C ASP A 103 0.27 0.48 -15.51
N LEU A 104 -0.03 1.75 -15.16
CA LEU A 104 0.98 2.81 -15.13
C LEU A 104 2.04 2.59 -14.03
N TYR A 105 1.65 1.98 -12.91
CA TYR A 105 2.52 1.80 -11.75
C TYR A 105 3.40 0.56 -11.82
N ALA A 106 2.94 -0.46 -12.52
CA ALA A 106 3.70 -1.65 -12.82
C ALA A 106 4.94 -1.31 -13.66
N ASP A 107 5.98 -2.11 -13.50
CA ASP A 107 7.20 -1.99 -14.30
C ASP A 107 7.80 -3.37 -14.56
N SER A 108 9.03 -3.40 -15.08
CA SER A 108 9.73 -4.64 -15.41
C SER A 108 10.05 -5.53 -14.20
N GLU A 109 10.03 -4.98 -12.98
CA GLU A 109 10.34 -5.72 -11.75
C GLU A 109 9.09 -6.19 -11.02
N LEU A 110 8.01 -5.40 -11.07
CA LEU A 110 6.76 -5.67 -10.36
C LEU A 110 5.56 -5.45 -11.27
N SER A 111 4.78 -6.51 -11.46
CA SER A 111 3.55 -6.47 -12.23
C SER A 111 2.39 -5.83 -11.43
N ALA A 112 1.31 -5.48 -12.12
CA ALA A 112 0.06 -5.08 -11.48
C ALA A 112 -0.46 -6.17 -10.52
N GLU A 113 -0.30 -7.44 -10.89
CA GLU A 113 -0.75 -8.57 -10.08
C GLU A 113 0.05 -8.72 -8.79
N ASP A 114 1.35 -8.42 -8.79
CA ASP A 114 2.17 -8.42 -7.57
C ASP A 114 1.63 -7.40 -6.55
N TRP A 115 1.18 -6.23 -7.00
CA TRP A 115 0.58 -5.21 -6.15
C TRP A 115 -0.82 -5.61 -5.66
N ARG A 116 -1.64 -6.21 -6.53
CA ARG A 116 -2.95 -6.76 -6.15
C ARG A 116 -2.80 -7.83 -5.07
N GLN A 117 -1.84 -8.74 -5.22
CA GLN A 117 -1.54 -9.77 -4.22
C GLN A 117 -1.15 -9.15 -2.88
N LEU A 118 -0.28 -8.15 -2.88
CA LEU A 118 0.12 -7.46 -1.65
C LEU A 118 -1.10 -6.82 -0.94
N GLY A 119 -1.97 -6.18 -1.71
CA GLY A 119 -3.23 -5.60 -1.20
C GLY A 119 -4.19 -6.64 -0.64
N ALA A 120 -4.36 -7.78 -1.32
CA ALA A 120 -5.19 -8.89 -0.85
C ALA A 120 -4.70 -9.44 0.50
N LEU A 121 -3.40 -9.72 0.62
CA LEU A 121 -2.78 -10.19 1.86
C LEU A 121 -2.95 -9.18 3.01
N PHE A 122 -2.89 -7.88 2.70
CA PHE A 122 -3.11 -6.82 3.68
C PHE A 122 -4.57 -6.76 4.15
N VAL A 123 -5.52 -6.82 3.21
CA VAL A 123 -6.97 -6.78 3.51
C VAL A 123 -7.43 -8.02 4.28
N GLU A 124 -6.90 -9.20 3.95
CA GLU A 124 -7.26 -10.49 4.57
C GLU A 124 -7.04 -10.49 6.09
N TYR A 125 -6.07 -9.72 6.58
CA TYR A 125 -5.77 -9.65 8.02
C TYR A 125 -6.88 -8.96 8.84
N PHE A 126 -7.62 -8.02 8.25
CA PHE A 126 -8.59 -7.21 8.97
C PHE A 126 -9.90 -7.95 9.18
N LYS A 127 -10.56 -7.67 10.31
CA LYS A 127 -11.93 -8.14 10.54
C LYS A 127 -12.92 -7.42 9.63
N PRO A 128 -14.10 -8.00 9.36
CA PRO A 128 -15.12 -7.36 8.52
C PRO A 128 -15.48 -5.93 8.97
N GLU A 129 -15.57 -5.69 10.28
CA GLU A 129 -15.87 -4.36 10.85
C GLU A 129 -14.72 -3.35 10.74
N GLU A 130 -13.51 -3.80 10.40
CA GLU A 130 -12.31 -2.98 10.21
C GLU A 130 -12.08 -2.62 8.72
N VAL A 131 -12.99 -3.00 7.83
CA VAL A 131 -12.89 -2.76 6.39
C VAL A 131 -14.20 -2.18 5.83
N ARG A 132 -14.09 -1.20 4.94
CA ARG A 132 -15.19 -0.63 4.17
C ARG A 132 -15.07 -1.00 2.70
N ARG A 133 -16.18 -1.41 2.11
CA ARG A 133 -16.30 -1.78 0.70
C ARG A 133 -17.46 -1.01 0.09
N ALA A 134 -17.35 -0.75 -1.21
CA ALA A 134 -18.42 -0.15 -2.02
C ALA A 134 -19.63 -1.09 -2.13
#